data_AF-A0A926C5C7-F1
#
_entry.id   AF-A0A926C5C7-F1
#
_cell.length_a   1.000
_cell.length_b   1.000
_cell.length_c   1.000
_cell.angle_alpha   90.00
_cell.angle_beta   90.00
_cell.angle_gamma   90.00
#
_symmetry.space_group_name_H-M   'P 1'
#
loop_
_entity.id
_entity.type
_entity.pdbx_description
1 polymer ?
#
loop_
_entity_poly.entity_id
_entity_poly.type
_entity_poly.pdbx_seq_one_letter_code
_entity_poly.pdbx_strand_id
1 'polypeptide(L)'
;MLFAHVGWSQTTAFVAEWKFEGNASGSSSTSLVTVSAATPVNVNYFGANPFTSGFSGLGANVQNWITTACDNTEYVEITVQPAGGAQITMTSLSFAFSRTAQGPQQVSVRSSADGFGSNLYVQTVTEMYQMASIPLTGPGFINQAGPVTFRIYGCNALNGGGLLKLDE
;
A
#
# COMPACT_ATOMS: atom_id res chain seq x y z
N MET A 1 -44.60 22.26 -12.47
CA MET A 1 -43.27 22.90 -12.47
C MET A 1 -42.25 21.79 -12.33
N LEU A 2 -41.42 21.58 -13.36
CA LEU A 2 -40.38 20.55 -13.36
C LEU A 2 -39.09 21.22 -12.91
N PHE A 3 -38.50 20.76 -11.80
CA PHE A 3 -37.21 21.26 -11.33
C PHE A 3 -36.12 20.28 -11.76
N ALA A 4 -35.12 20.77 -12.48
CA ALA A 4 -33.84 20.08 -12.64
C ALA A 4 -32.84 20.74 -11.69
N HIS A 5 -32.30 19.99 -10.75
CA HIS A 5 -31.17 20.42 -9.94
C HIS A 5 -29.88 19.99 -10.64
N VAL A 6 -29.16 20.95 -11.19
CA VAL A 6 -27.77 20.75 -11.61
C VAL A 6 -26.91 20.90 -10.36
N GLY A 7 -26.57 19.77 -9.74
CA GLY A 7 -25.57 19.73 -8.68
C GLY A 7 -24.17 19.85 -9.30
N TRP A 8 -23.39 20.81 -8.83
CA TRP A 8 -21.97 20.88 -9.16
C TRP A 8 -21.28 19.71 -8.45
N SER A 9 -20.54 18.88 -9.18
CA SER A 9 -19.75 17.81 -8.56
C SER A 9 -18.75 18.46 -7.59
N GLN A 10 -18.85 18.14 -6.29
CA GLN A 10 -17.91 18.61 -5.29
C GLN A 10 -16.67 17.71 -5.32
N THR A 11 -15.53 18.28 -5.70
CA THR A 11 -14.23 17.62 -5.56
C THR A 11 -13.68 17.85 -4.17
N THR A 12 -13.65 16.81 -3.34
CA THR A 12 -13.03 16.83 -2.01
C THR A 12 -11.70 16.08 -2.07
N ALA A 13 -10.60 16.77 -1.78
CA ALA A 13 -9.30 16.10 -1.66
C ALA A 13 -9.31 15.13 -0.47
N PHE A 14 -8.63 13.99 -0.61
CA PHE A 14 -8.51 13.02 0.46
C PHE A 14 -7.09 12.49 0.58
N VAL A 15 -6.76 12.00 1.77
CA VAL A 15 -5.58 11.19 2.05
C VAL A 15 -6.06 9.89 2.68
N ALA A 16 -5.51 8.77 2.20
CA ALA A 16 -5.62 7.45 2.79
C ALA A 16 -4.25 7.09 3.37
N GLU A 17 -4.19 6.67 4.63
CA GLU A 17 -2.94 6.58 5.36
C GLU A 17 -2.89 5.34 6.27
N TRP A 18 -1.71 4.72 6.34
CA TRP A 18 -1.39 3.58 7.20
C TRP A 18 -0.11 3.89 7.96
N LYS A 19 -0.25 4.39 9.20
CA LYS A 19 0.87 4.93 9.99
C LYS A 19 1.70 3.90 10.76
N PHE A 20 1.21 2.66 10.84
CA PHE A 20 1.84 1.58 11.60
C PHE A 20 2.16 1.87 13.09
N GLU A 21 1.52 2.88 13.68
CA GLU A 21 1.63 3.26 15.09
C GLU A 21 0.95 2.24 16.03
N GLY A 22 1.61 1.09 16.20
CA GLY A 22 1.18 -0.03 17.02
C GLY A 22 0.06 -0.88 16.41
N ASN A 23 -0.40 -0.56 15.19
CA ASN A 23 -1.43 -1.32 14.49
C ASN A 23 -1.38 -1.09 12.96
N ALA A 24 -2.01 -1.98 12.19
CA ALA A 24 -2.01 -1.94 10.72
C ALA A 24 -3.27 -1.28 10.11
N SER A 25 -4.11 -0.61 10.90
CA SER A 25 -5.37 -0.06 10.41
C SER A 25 -5.12 1.13 9.48
N GLY A 26 -5.84 1.18 8.37
CA GLY A 26 -5.89 2.36 7.53
C GLY A 26 -6.83 3.42 8.10
N SER A 27 -6.56 4.67 7.77
CA SER A 27 -7.46 5.80 8.03
C SER A 27 -7.64 6.64 6.78
N SER A 28 -8.74 7.39 6.70
CA SER A 28 -8.97 8.37 5.65
C SER A 28 -9.33 9.72 6.24
N SER A 29 -8.89 10.79 5.56
CA SER A 29 -9.22 12.17 5.92
C SER A 29 -10.68 12.56 5.62
N THR A 30 -11.47 11.67 5.02
CA THR A 30 -12.88 11.87 4.68
C THR A 30 -13.69 10.60 4.87
N SER A 31 -14.98 10.72 5.17
CA SER A 31 -15.91 9.59 5.25
C SER A 31 -16.38 9.09 3.88
N LEU A 32 -16.07 9.82 2.79
CA LEU A 32 -16.37 9.42 1.42
C LEU A 32 -15.42 8.36 0.87
N VAL A 33 -14.38 8.02 1.63
CA VAL A 33 -13.39 7.01 1.27
C VAL A 33 -13.22 6.08 2.46
N THR A 34 -13.37 4.78 2.23
CA THR A 34 -13.08 3.73 3.19
C THR A 34 -11.80 3.02 2.79
N VAL A 35 -11.02 2.61 3.77
CA VAL A 35 -9.74 1.91 3.56
C VAL A 35 -9.67 0.65 4.40
N SER A 36 -8.94 -0.36 3.93
CA SER A 36 -8.69 -1.59 4.70
C SER A 36 -7.57 -1.39 5.72
N ALA A 37 -7.39 -2.36 6.61
CA ALA A 37 -6.07 -2.56 7.22
C ALA A 37 -5.05 -3.00 6.16
N ALA A 38 -3.77 -2.73 6.40
CA ALA A 38 -2.68 -3.37 5.68
C ALA A 38 -2.62 -4.84 6.12
N THR A 39 -2.75 -5.75 5.17
CA THR A 39 -2.92 -7.17 5.45
C THR A 39 -1.82 -7.97 4.77
N PRO A 40 -0.96 -8.68 5.52
CA PRO A 40 0.02 -9.59 4.92
C PRO A 40 -0.68 -10.86 4.43
N VAL A 41 -0.33 -11.30 3.22
CA VAL A 41 -0.82 -12.53 2.57
C VAL A 41 0.37 -13.40 2.22
N ASN A 42 0.38 -14.63 2.70
CA ASN A 42 1.49 -15.59 2.67
C ASN A 42 2.81 -15.11 3.30
N VAL A 43 2.84 -13.87 3.78
CA VAL A 43 3.85 -13.29 4.68
C VAL A 43 3.20 -12.99 6.03
N ASN A 44 3.98 -12.53 7.01
CA ASN A 44 3.44 -12.22 8.34
C ASN A 44 4.07 -10.97 8.91
N TYR A 45 3.34 -10.23 9.75
CA TYR A 45 3.98 -9.29 10.65
C TYR A 45 4.95 -10.03 11.58
N PHE A 46 6.07 -9.41 11.91
CA PHE A 46 7.07 -10.01 12.79
C PHE A 46 6.49 -10.22 14.20
N GLY A 47 6.32 -11.48 14.62
CA GLY A 47 5.54 -11.81 15.81
C GLY A 47 6.09 -11.25 17.13
N ALA A 48 7.41 -11.06 17.23
CA ALA A 48 8.01 -10.51 18.45
C ALA A 48 7.82 -8.99 18.57
N ASN A 49 8.01 -8.26 17.47
CA ASN A 49 7.89 -6.80 17.42
C ASN A 49 7.36 -6.38 16.03
N PRO A 50 6.04 -6.43 15.82
CA PRO A 50 5.44 -6.17 14.51
C PRO A 50 5.58 -4.71 14.10
N PHE A 51 5.65 -3.79 15.07
CA PHE A 51 5.79 -2.35 14.86
C PHE A 51 6.96 -1.84 15.70
N THR A 52 7.95 -1.20 15.07
CA THR A 52 9.17 -0.67 15.70
C THR A 52 9.59 0.63 15.04
N SER A 53 10.60 1.33 15.56
CA SER A 53 11.13 2.57 14.96
C SER A 53 11.15 2.54 13.42
N GLY A 54 10.34 3.42 12.84
CA GLY A 54 10.11 3.60 11.42
C GLY A 54 11.06 4.62 10.79
N PHE A 55 10.75 4.99 9.57
CA PHE A 55 11.20 6.23 8.94
C PHE A 55 10.63 7.46 9.67
N SER A 56 9.36 7.38 10.07
CA SER A 56 8.65 8.30 10.96
C SER A 56 7.98 7.47 12.05
N GLY A 57 8.14 7.84 13.33
CA GLY A 57 7.47 7.13 14.41
C GLY A 57 7.73 5.60 14.40
N LEU A 58 6.68 4.79 14.27
CA LEU A 58 6.75 3.33 14.17
C LEU A 58 6.35 2.82 12.79
N GLY A 59 7.21 1.98 12.19
CA GLY A 59 6.93 1.24 10.96
C GLY A 59 6.67 -0.24 11.20
N ALA A 60 6.04 -0.90 10.24
CA ALA A 60 5.75 -2.32 10.27
C ALA A 60 6.92 -3.19 9.81
N ASN A 61 7.16 -4.29 10.52
CA ASN A 61 8.10 -5.33 10.14
C ASN A 61 7.36 -6.54 9.56
N VAL A 62 7.68 -6.91 8.31
CA VAL A 62 7.05 -8.03 7.59
C VAL A 62 8.10 -9.07 7.27
N GLN A 63 7.83 -10.33 7.60
CA GLN A 63 8.74 -11.48 7.48
C GLN A 63 8.11 -12.64 6.69
N ASN A 64 8.86 -13.73 6.57
CA ASN A 64 8.48 -14.96 5.87
C ASN A 64 8.37 -14.77 4.35
N TRP A 65 9.25 -13.93 3.80
CA TRP A 65 9.43 -13.81 2.35
C TRP A 65 10.24 -14.99 1.81
N ILE A 66 9.87 -15.50 0.65
CA ILE A 66 10.56 -16.60 -0.01
C ILE A 66 11.99 -16.20 -0.42
N THR A 67 12.91 -17.16 -0.33
CA THR A 67 14.34 -16.92 -0.54
C THR A 67 14.86 -17.33 -1.91
N THR A 68 14.02 -18.00 -2.70
CA THR A 68 14.44 -18.65 -3.95
C THR A 68 13.99 -17.92 -5.22
N ALA A 69 12.97 -17.06 -5.13
CA ALA A 69 12.43 -16.31 -6.27
C ALA A 69 11.66 -15.05 -5.82
N CYS A 70 11.20 -14.25 -6.78
CA CYS A 70 10.17 -13.25 -6.57
C CYS A 70 8.81 -13.92 -6.75
N ASP A 71 8.09 -14.18 -5.66
CA ASP A 71 6.77 -14.79 -5.68
C ASP A 71 5.67 -13.71 -5.66
N ASN A 72 4.77 -13.74 -6.64
CA ASN A 72 3.64 -12.81 -6.71
C ASN A 72 2.45 -13.24 -5.82
N THR A 73 2.63 -14.23 -4.95
CA THR A 73 1.64 -14.65 -3.95
C THR A 73 1.96 -14.16 -2.55
N GLU A 74 3.14 -13.58 -2.32
CA GLU A 74 3.62 -13.04 -1.04
C GLU A 74 3.58 -11.51 -1.09
N TYR A 75 2.70 -10.89 -0.29
CA TYR A 75 2.56 -9.43 -0.33
C TYR A 75 1.87 -8.87 0.92
N VAL A 76 2.03 -7.57 1.13
CA VAL A 76 1.11 -6.78 1.96
C VAL A 76 0.12 -6.08 1.05
N GLU A 77 -1.17 -6.23 1.32
CA GLU A 77 -2.22 -5.53 0.56
C GLU A 77 -2.94 -4.46 1.37
N ILE A 78 -3.28 -3.38 0.67
CA ILE A 78 -4.12 -2.29 1.14
C ILE A 78 -5.20 -2.02 0.10
N THR A 79 -6.40 -1.66 0.53
CA THR A 79 -7.51 -1.32 -0.37
C THR A 79 -8.06 0.05 -0.04
N VAL A 80 -8.31 0.84 -1.08
CA VAL A 80 -9.02 2.13 -1.02
C VAL A 80 -10.31 1.98 -1.81
N GLN A 81 -11.43 2.40 -1.23
CA GLN A 81 -12.74 2.27 -1.87
C GLN A 81 -13.60 3.52 -1.65
N PRO A 82 -14.31 4.02 -2.67
CA PRO A 82 -15.31 5.06 -2.49
C PRO A 82 -16.48 4.57 -1.62
N ALA A 83 -17.00 5.46 -0.79
CA ALA A 83 -18.20 5.25 0.01
C ALA A 83 -19.32 6.21 -0.40
N GLY A 84 -20.56 5.87 -0.04
CA GLY A 84 -21.71 6.75 -0.24
C GLY A 84 -22.03 7.11 -1.70
N GLY A 85 -21.62 6.27 -2.66
CA GLY A 85 -21.81 6.52 -4.09
C GLY A 85 -20.83 7.52 -4.71
N ALA A 86 -19.79 7.91 -3.97
CA ALA A 86 -18.71 8.75 -4.50
C ALA A 86 -17.91 8.02 -5.60
N GLN A 87 -17.10 8.80 -6.31
CA GLN A 87 -16.01 8.29 -7.13
C GLN A 87 -14.70 8.88 -6.62
N ILE A 88 -13.63 8.10 -6.67
CA ILE A 88 -12.30 8.55 -6.26
C ILE A 88 -11.36 8.66 -7.46
N THR A 89 -10.54 9.71 -7.44
CA THR A 89 -9.35 9.79 -8.28
C THR A 89 -8.14 9.76 -7.36
N MET A 90 -7.28 8.76 -7.52
CA MET A 90 -6.00 8.66 -6.81
C MET A 90 -4.90 9.16 -7.73
N THR A 91 -4.05 10.05 -7.23
CA THR A 91 -3.00 10.70 -8.03
C THR A 91 -1.61 10.17 -7.72
N SER A 92 -1.40 9.63 -6.51
CA SER A 92 -0.12 9.09 -6.08
C SER A 92 -0.28 8.04 -4.99
N LEU A 93 0.70 7.14 -4.92
CA LEU A 93 0.99 6.30 -3.76
C LEU A 93 2.43 6.54 -3.34
N SER A 94 2.66 6.71 -2.04
CA SER A 94 4.00 6.84 -1.44
C SER A 94 4.06 6.04 -0.16
N PHE A 95 5.26 5.57 0.16
CA PHE A 95 5.58 4.89 1.42
C PHE A 95 7.09 4.84 1.59
N ALA A 96 7.56 4.78 2.83
CA ALA A 96 8.95 4.47 3.14
C ALA A 96 9.16 2.96 3.23
N PHE A 97 10.35 2.51 2.84
CA PHE A 97 10.73 1.12 3.00
C PHE A 97 12.23 0.94 3.24
N SER A 98 12.58 -0.10 3.99
CA SER A 98 13.95 -0.60 4.16
C SER A 98 13.91 -2.10 4.43
N ARG A 99 15.07 -2.73 4.60
CA ARG A 99 15.15 -4.15 4.98
C ARG A 99 16.12 -4.36 6.13
N THR A 100 16.04 -5.51 6.78
CA THR A 100 17.19 -6.03 7.55
C THR A 100 18.20 -6.67 6.61
N ALA A 101 19.43 -6.91 7.09
CA ALA A 101 20.49 -7.55 6.31
C ALA A 101 20.07 -8.85 5.61
N GLN A 102 19.10 -9.60 6.18
CA GLN A 102 18.58 -10.85 5.62
C GLN A 102 17.25 -10.69 4.86
N GLY A 103 16.64 -9.50 4.87
CA GLY A 103 15.33 -9.23 4.26
C GLY A 103 15.34 -9.12 2.74
N PRO A 104 14.16 -8.90 2.13
CA PRO A 104 14.00 -8.80 0.68
C PRO A 104 14.88 -7.72 0.06
N GLN A 105 15.57 -8.05 -1.03
CA GLN A 105 16.48 -7.14 -1.73
C GLN A 105 15.78 -6.29 -2.80
N GLN A 106 14.53 -6.57 -3.11
CA GLN A 106 13.72 -5.80 -4.04
C GLN A 106 12.31 -5.63 -3.49
N VAL A 107 11.72 -4.46 -3.72
CA VAL A 107 10.30 -4.21 -3.52
C VAL A 107 9.66 -3.99 -4.88
N SER A 108 8.43 -4.46 -5.04
CA SER A 108 7.59 -4.07 -6.18
C SER A 108 6.17 -3.77 -5.72
N VAL A 109 5.46 -2.96 -6.51
CA VAL A 109 4.07 -2.61 -6.26
C VAL A 109 3.22 -2.93 -7.49
N ARG A 110 2.09 -3.58 -7.28
CA ARG A 110 1.04 -3.80 -8.29
C ARG A 110 -0.31 -3.35 -7.77
N SER A 111 -1.29 -3.27 -8.65
CA SER A 111 -2.65 -2.91 -8.26
C SER A 111 -3.74 -3.72 -8.96
N SER A 112 -4.95 -3.70 -8.42
CA SER A 112 -6.11 -4.31 -9.05
C SER A 112 -6.54 -3.58 -10.34
N ALA A 113 -6.04 -2.37 -10.61
CA ALA A 113 -6.37 -1.58 -11.80
C ALA A 113 -6.09 -2.30 -13.12
N ASP A 114 -5.12 -3.22 -13.14
CA ASP A 114 -4.80 -4.08 -14.28
C ASP A 114 -4.84 -5.58 -13.91
N GLY A 115 -5.57 -5.93 -12.85
CA GLY A 115 -5.63 -7.31 -12.35
C GLY A 115 -4.30 -7.81 -11.77
N PHE A 116 -3.44 -6.91 -11.26
CA PHE A 116 -2.10 -7.21 -10.77
C PHE A 116 -1.14 -7.73 -11.85
N GLY A 117 -1.37 -7.35 -13.11
CA GLY A 117 -0.61 -7.81 -14.27
C GLY A 117 0.78 -7.19 -14.37
N SER A 118 0.91 -5.90 -14.05
CA SER A 118 2.12 -5.12 -14.24
C SER A 118 2.62 -4.47 -12.95
N ASN A 119 3.93 -4.28 -12.86
CA ASN A 119 4.52 -3.49 -11.77
C ASN A 119 4.30 -2.00 -12.03
N LEU A 120 3.64 -1.31 -11.09
CA LEU A 120 3.60 0.15 -11.03
C LEU A 120 4.95 0.73 -10.58
N TYR A 121 5.69 -0.06 -9.78
CA TYR A 121 6.96 0.34 -9.20
C TYR A 121 7.83 -0.89 -8.91
N VAL A 122 9.13 -0.75 -9.10
CA VAL A 122 10.15 -1.73 -8.71
C VAL A 122 11.39 -0.98 -8.25
N GLN A 123 11.95 -1.33 -7.10
CA GLN A 123 13.20 -0.76 -6.62
C GLN A 123 14.00 -1.76 -5.77
N THR A 124 15.33 -1.68 -5.84
CA THR A 124 16.23 -2.38 -4.91
C THR A 124 16.13 -1.78 -3.51
N VAL A 125 16.04 -2.66 -2.51
CA VAL A 125 15.88 -2.29 -1.10
C VAL A 125 17.23 -2.32 -0.39
N THR A 126 17.53 -1.23 0.32
CA THR A 126 18.72 -1.12 1.18
C THR A 126 18.36 -1.22 2.66
N GLU A 127 19.37 -1.30 3.53
CA GLU A 127 19.16 -1.32 4.99
C GLU A 127 18.82 0.06 5.57
N MET A 128 18.93 1.12 4.74
CA MET A 128 18.48 2.47 5.05
C MET A 128 17.11 2.72 4.43
N TYR A 129 16.29 3.55 5.08
CA TYR A 129 14.98 3.92 4.52
C TYR A 129 15.10 4.69 3.21
N GLN A 130 14.27 4.30 2.26
CA GLN A 130 14.08 4.90 0.95
C GLN A 130 12.59 5.23 0.78
N MET A 131 12.28 6.28 0.04
CA MET A 131 10.89 6.67 -0.28
C MET A 131 10.50 6.16 -1.66
N ALA A 132 9.36 5.47 -1.73
CA ALA A 132 8.64 5.26 -2.99
C ALA A 132 7.74 6.47 -3.27
N SER A 133 7.72 6.91 -4.53
CA SER A 133 6.77 7.92 -5.02
C SER A 133 6.26 7.46 -6.38
N ILE A 134 5.00 7.02 -6.41
CA ILE A 134 4.39 6.33 -7.54
C ILE A 134 3.26 7.20 -8.07
N PRO A 135 3.43 7.87 -9.23
CA PRO A 135 2.35 8.62 -9.85
C PRO A 135 1.29 7.64 -10.42
N LEU A 136 0.02 7.91 -10.15
CA LEU A 136 -1.12 7.07 -10.54
C LEU A 136 -1.89 7.75 -11.68
N THR A 137 -1.37 7.68 -12.90
CA THR A 137 -1.92 8.39 -14.07
C THR A 137 -2.83 7.54 -14.96
N GLY A 138 -2.86 6.22 -14.73
CA GLY A 138 -3.66 5.28 -15.52
C GLY A 138 -5.17 5.42 -15.30
N PRO A 139 -5.99 4.99 -16.28
CA PRO A 139 -7.45 5.12 -16.20
C PRO A 139 -8.07 4.34 -15.03
N GLY A 140 -7.41 3.26 -14.56
CA GLY A 140 -7.83 2.50 -13.38
C GLY A 140 -7.63 3.22 -12.04
N PHE A 141 -7.18 4.47 -12.04
CA PHE A 141 -7.05 5.31 -10.85
C PHE A 141 -7.88 6.59 -10.91
N ILE A 142 -8.59 6.84 -12.03
CA ILE A 142 -9.37 8.05 -12.27
C ILE A 142 -10.86 7.71 -12.20
N ASN A 143 -11.65 8.48 -11.44
CA ASN A 143 -13.10 8.35 -11.29
C ASN A 143 -13.57 6.91 -10.94
N GLN A 144 -12.81 6.22 -10.09
CA GLN A 144 -13.10 4.86 -9.68
C GLN A 144 -14.32 4.82 -8.78
N ALA A 145 -15.31 4.00 -9.16
CA ALA A 145 -16.52 3.72 -8.38
C ALA A 145 -16.40 2.43 -7.54
N GLY A 146 -15.35 1.63 -7.78
CA GLY A 146 -15.07 0.38 -7.07
C GLY A 146 -13.77 0.45 -6.26
N PRO A 147 -13.46 -0.60 -5.48
CA PRO A 147 -12.22 -0.68 -4.72
C PRO A 147 -11.00 -0.77 -5.64
N VAL A 148 -9.93 -0.10 -5.25
CA VAL A 148 -8.60 -0.29 -5.81
C VAL A 148 -7.69 -0.82 -4.72
N THR A 149 -7.09 -1.98 -4.98
CA THR A 149 -6.17 -2.67 -4.07
C THR A 149 -4.76 -2.51 -4.59
N PHE A 150 -3.83 -2.17 -3.71
CA PHE A 150 -2.39 -2.19 -3.98
C PHE A 150 -1.76 -3.36 -3.23
N ARG A 151 -0.78 -4.01 -3.86
CA ARG A 151 0.01 -5.09 -3.28
C ARG A 151 1.48 -4.70 -3.31
N ILE A 152 2.13 -4.77 -2.15
CA ILE A 152 3.55 -4.50 -1.95
C ILE A 152 4.24 -5.84 -1.74
N TYR A 153 5.14 -6.20 -2.66
CA TYR A 153 5.86 -7.46 -2.67
C TYR A 153 7.31 -7.22 -2.27
N GLY A 154 7.87 -8.11 -1.47
CA GLY A 154 9.29 -8.23 -1.18
C GLY A 154 9.85 -9.44 -1.92
N CYS A 155 10.95 -9.26 -2.65
CA CYS A 155 11.58 -10.31 -3.45
C CYS A 155 13.05 -10.51 -3.09
N ASN A 156 13.53 -11.74 -3.35
CA ASN A 156 14.93 -12.13 -3.14
C ASN A 156 15.38 -11.93 -1.69
N ALA A 157 14.60 -12.40 -0.72
CA ALA A 157 15.07 -12.43 0.66
C ALA A 157 16.25 -13.39 0.81
N LEU A 158 17.22 -13.04 1.64
CA LEU A 158 18.36 -13.93 1.90
C LEU A 158 18.00 -15.02 2.92
N ASN A 159 17.02 -14.76 3.77
CA ASN A 159 16.48 -15.70 4.74
C ASN A 159 15.00 -15.38 5.01
N GLY A 160 14.18 -16.39 5.29
CA GLY A 160 12.76 -16.20 5.63
C GLY A 160 12.52 -15.36 6.90
N GLY A 161 13.48 -15.33 7.83
CA GLY A 161 13.46 -14.45 9.00
C GLY A 161 13.88 -13.00 8.71
N GLY A 162 14.27 -12.69 7.47
CA GLY A 162 14.57 -11.35 7.03
C GLY A 162 13.33 -10.48 6.96
N LEU A 163 13.47 -9.19 7.32
CA LEU A 163 12.33 -8.27 7.40
C LEU A 163 12.37 -7.29 6.24
N LEU A 164 11.20 -7.07 5.61
CA LEU A 164 10.89 -5.83 4.92
C LEU A 164 10.24 -4.89 5.94
N LYS A 165 10.70 -3.64 5.99
CA LYS A 165 10.13 -2.60 6.83
C LYS A 165 9.32 -1.66 5.97
N LEU A 166 8.11 -1.32 6.40
CA LEU A 166 7.17 -0.44 5.71
C LEU A 166 6.73 0.68 6.64
N ASP A 167 6.60 1.89 6.09
CA ASP A 167 6.16 3.09 6.80
C ASP A 167 5.48 4.07 5.83
N GLU A 168 4.80 5.11 6.33
CA GLU A 168 4.25 6.20 5.49
C GLU A 168 5.31 7.08 4.81
#